data_AF-A0A1I1V2D7-F1
#
_entry.id   AF-A0A1I1V2D7-F1
#
_cell.length_a   1.000
_cell.length_b   1.000
_cell.length_c   1.000
_cell.angle_alpha   90.00
_cell.angle_beta   90.00
_cell.angle_gamma   90.00
#
_symmetry.space_group_name_H-M   'P 1'
#
loop_
_entity.id
_entity.type
_entity.pdbx_description
1 polymer ?
#
loop_
_entity_poly.entity_id
_entity_poly.type
_entity_poly.pdbx_seq_one_letter_code
_entity_poly.pdbx_strand_id
1 'polypeptide(L)'
;MPRLALATLVFLFTACSDDPATSTGDASGTGPGASTSSAASTTDDLAPTSTTPGTTGAPAPTSTSDPGTSDPGTSDPGTTDPDTSDTDSPLTSTTAPDTTGPDATTDATPDTTGPTPDPICLDPPACADVEPTATEHQLELLDGCAFALAPSDFAAGIARADALLARTGTAVTLDDVLGQLNREAVPGLSAYQAERMKNHDYVGFRWNAGDGAVDYWYPQGITGSSDARADHKVGGKRLLLVSWYHKIEREPTDPPARGVRLSLVDISDLDSIHYRHLLLVTPTGDGPDVNFAAANTKSGDALHAGGIAWVGDRLYVASTSAGFRVYDMSRIFETTASDDEAAIGIAGGKVQAHGYRYAVPEIGRYNLTADSCPLRFSAVALDRSADPPVLVTAEYMTDLTGRLARWPIDLDSTRLVENGGTVFALDAALAGQTRTQGAVTYEGVYYMSCSSQAQQWGRLYRNLPDSTSEITAWPDGPEDLYVERDLKLIWTAAEHPDKRVTLGIPMQGY
;
A
#
# COMPACT_ATOMS: atom_id res chain seq x y z
N MET A 1 27.07 -57.19 16.30
CA MET A 1 27.57 -56.61 15.04
C MET A 1 26.67 -57.14 13.94
N PRO A 2 25.95 -56.27 13.20
CA PRO A 2 26.54 -55.35 12.24
C PRO A 2 26.13 -53.87 12.43
N ARG A 3 26.86 -52.99 11.75
CA ARG A 3 26.71 -51.52 11.72
C ARG A 3 25.66 -51.12 10.69
N LEU A 4 24.78 -50.18 11.04
CA LEU A 4 23.98 -49.41 10.08
C LEU A 4 24.59 -48.01 9.99
N ALA A 5 24.96 -47.61 8.77
CA ALA A 5 25.53 -46.29 8.47
C ALA A 5 24.40 -45.26 8.38
N LEU A 6 24.55 -44.15 9.11
CA LEU A 6 23.69 -42.97 9.01
C LEU A 6 24.30 -42.07 7.93
N ALA A 7 23.58 -41.90 6.81
CA ALA A 7 23.93 -40.93 5.79
C ALA A 7 23.38 -39.56 6.20
N THR A 8 24.28 -38.65 6.58
CA THR A 8 23.96 -37.24 6.81
C THR A 8 23.77 -36.56 5.46
N LEU A 9 22.54 -36.19 5.14
CA LEU A 9 22.21 -35.36 3.98
C LEU A 9 22.30 -33.89 4.41
N VAL A 10 23.37 -33.21 3.98
CA VAL A 10 23.52 -31.76 4.14
C VAL A 10 22.72 -31.09 3.02
N PHE A 11 21.66 -30.39 3.37
CA PHE A 11 20.99 -29.46 2.46
C PHE A 11 21.61 -28.07 2.63
N LEU A 12 22.21 -27.54 1.57
CA LEU A 12 22.54 -26.13 1.46
C LEU A 12 21.23 -25.34 1.29
N PHE A 13 20.93 -24.46 2.25
CA PHE A 13 20.01 -23.35 2.05
C PHE A 13 20.83 -22.14 1.59
N THR A 14 20.58 -21.68 0.37
CA THR A 14 21.06 -20.39 -0.12
C THR A 14 20.13 -19.32 0.42
N ALA A 15 20.50 -18.69 1.54
CA ALA A 15 19.95 -17.41 1.95
C ALA A 15 20.64 -16.31 1.12
N CYS A 16 19.89 -15.55 0.33
CA CYS A 16 20.38 -14.34 -0.29
C CYS A 16 20.34 -13.22 0.77
N SER A 17 21.49 -12.88 1.30
CA SER A 17 21.71 -11.67 2.09
C SER A 17 23.15 -11.28 1.85
N ASP A 18 23.39 -10.22 1.09
CA ASP A 18 24.66 -9.51 1.08
C ASP A 18 24.43 -8.12 0.49
N ASP A 19 24.46 -7.11 1.35
CA ASP A 19 24.77 -5.73 0.98
C ASP A 19 25.88 -5.26 1.94
N PRO A 20 27.01 -4.71 1.46
CA PRO A 20 28.18 -4.51 2.28
C PRO A 20 28.12 -3.22 3.10
N ALA A 21 28.43 -3.37 4.39
CA ALA A 21 28.68 -2.28 5.33
C ALA A 21 29.86 -1.41 4.88
N THR A 22 29.67 -0.09 4.92
CA THR A 22 30.70 0.93 4.77
C THR A 22 31.58 1.00 6.02
N SER A 23 32.89 0.75 5.88
CA SER A 23 33.88 1.06 6.92
C SER A 23 34.50 2.43 6.68
N THR A 24 34.39 3.32 7.66
CA THR A 24 35.20 4.54 7.80
C THR A 24 36.64 4.20 8.23
N GLY A 25 37.62 4.85 7.61
CA GLY A 25 39.03 4.78 8.03
C GLY A 25 39.89 5.84 7.32
N ASP A 26 40.58 6.64 8.12
CA ASP A 26 41.20 7.94 7.86
C ASP A 26 42.41 8.02 6.88
N ALA A 27 42.50 9.22 6.28
CA ALA A 27 43.67 10.06 5.97
C ALA A 27 45.04 9.45 5.59
N SER A 28 45.55 9.82 4.40
CA SER A 28 46.72 10.73 4.25
C SER A 28 47.21 10.87 2.81
N GLY A 29 47.47 12.13 2.39
CA GLY A 29 48.72 12.51 1.73
C GLY A 29 48.89 12.37 0.21
N THR A 30 49.14 13.53 -0.42
CA THR A 30 49.97 13.80 -1.63
C THR A 30 49.39 13.53 -3.04
N GLY A 31 49.16 14.61 -3.80
CA GLY A 31 49.02 14.60 -5.27
C GLY A 31 50.38 14.68 -5.98
N PRO A 32 50.53 15.27 -7.19
CA PRO A 32 49.55 15.50 -8.28
C PRO A 32 50.07 15.07 -9.68
N GLY A 33 49.22 15.13 -10.72
CA GLY A 33 49.62 15.09 -12.15
C GLY A 33 48.37 15.15 -13.04
N ALA A 34 48.08 16.26 -13.73
CA ALA A 34 48.46 16.53 -15.13
C ALA A 34 47.97 15.42 -16.10
N SER A 35 47.25 15.62 -17.20
CA SER A 35 47.07 16.79 -18.07
C SER A 35 46.05 16.45 -19.19
N THR A 36 45.24 17.45 -19.57
CA THR A 36 44.88 17.88 -20.95
C THR A 36 44.26 16.94 -22.00
N SER A 37 43.11 17.43 -22.55
CA SER A 37 42.73 17.59 -24.00
C SER A 37 42.60 16.33 -24.87
N SER A 38 41.75 16.18 -25.90
CA SER A 38 40.92 17.02 -26.79
C SER A 38 40.17 16.02 -27.73
N ALA A 39 38.87 16.17 -27.99
CA ALA A 39 38.24 16.71 -29.21
C ALA A 39 38.31 15.90 -30.54
N ALA A 40 37.16 15.90 -31.23
CA ALA A 40 36.86 15.73 -32.67
C ALA A 40 36.81 14.31 -33.28
N SER A 41 35.63 13.83 -33.70
CA SER A 41 35.03 13.85 -35.07
C SER A 41 35.44 12.61 -35.89
N THR A 42 34.67 11.92 -36.76
CA THR A 42 33.74 12.34 -37.83
C THR A 42 33.10 11.07 -38.46
N THR A 43 31.82 11.16 -38.86
CA THR A 43 31.11 10.63 -40.08
C THR A 43 31.54 9.37 -40.86
N ASP A 44 30.56 8.49 -41.15
CA ASP A 44 30.03 8.06 -42.49
C ASP A 44 29.24 6.74 -42.30
N ASP A 45 27.92 6.65 -42.53
CA ASP A 45 27.12 6.62 -43.78
C ASP A 45 27.13 5.26 -44.52
N LEU A 46 25.99 4.93 -45.15
CA LEU A 46 25.64 3.82 -46.08
C LEU A 46 24.61 2.77 -45.59
N ALA A 47 23.34 3.01 -45.95
CA ALA A 47 22.44 1.98 -46.52
C ALA A 47 22.59 1.96 -48.06
N PRO A 48 22.09 0.94 -48.81
CA PRO A 48 20.71 1.03 -49.33
C PRO A 48 19.96 -0.28 -49.74
N THR A 49 18.64 -0.12 -49.98
CA THR A 49 17.73 -0.79 -50.99
C THR A 49 17.31 -2.27 -50.81
N SER A 50 16.09 -2.77 -51.12
CA SER A 50 14.86 -2.25 -51.78
C SER A 50 13.70 -3.31 -51.80
N THR A 51 12.42 -2.89 -51.68
CA THR A 51 11.15 -3.24 -52.43
C THR A 51 10.80 -4.71 -52.79
N THR A 52 9.55 -5.25 -52.82
CA THR A 52 8.16 -4.78 -53.09
C THR A 52 7.14 -5.95 -52.79
N PRO A 53 5.79 -5.81 -52.93
CA PRO A 53 4.77 -6.52 -52.13
C PRO A 53 3.87 -7.53 -52.88
N GLY A 54 3.04 -8.27 -52.14
CA GLY A 54 1.99 -9.16 -52.65
C GLY A 54 0.66 -9.01 -51.91
N THR A 55 -0.42 -8.86 -52.69
CA THR A 55 -1.83 -8.59 -52.31
C THR A 55 -2.65 -9.89 -52.20
N THR A 56 -3.91 -9.75 -51.73
CA THR A 56 -5.09 -10.66 -51.79
C THR A 56 -5.43 -11.36 -50.45
N GLY A 57 -6.67 -11.39 -49.94
CA GLY A 57 -7.95 -10.88 -50.43
C GLY A 57 -9.03 -10.95 -49.34
N ALA A 58 -10.10 -10.16 -49.54
CA ALA A 58 -11.37 -10.29 -48.83
C ALA A 58 -12.32 -11.20 -49.65
N PRO A 59 -13.33 -11.78 -48.99
CA PRO A 59 -14.70 -11.43 -49.38
C PRO A 59 -15.67 -11.26 -48.19
N ALA A 60 -16.62 -10.34 -48.35
CA ALA A 60 -17.92 -10.27 -47.66
C ALA A 60 -18.94 -11.18 -48.42
N PRO A 61 -20.26 -11.35 -48.08
CA PRO A 61 -21.10 -10.54 -47.18
C PRO A 61 -22.25 -11.26 -46.39
N THR A 62 -22.98 -10.46 -45.59
CA THR A 62 -24.43 -10.49 -45.25
C THR A 62 -25.09 -11.70 -44.57
N SER A 63 -25.76 -11.46 -43.44
CA SER A 63 -27.22 -11.70 -43.35
C SER A 63 -27.89 -10.79 -42.32
N THR A 64 -28.93 -10.13 -42.81
CA THR A 64 -29.95 -9.32 -42.13
C THR A 64 -31.14 -10.20 -41.78
N SER A 65 -31.69 -10.09 -40.58
CA SER A 65 -33.12 -10.35 -40.34
C SER A 65 -33.59 -9.79 -39.00
N ASP A 66 -34.22 -8.62 -39.07
CA ASP A 66 -35.36 -8.21 -38.25
C ASP A 66 -36.39 -7.67 -39.27
N PRO A 67 -37.71 -7.88 -39.15
CA PRO A 67 -38.48 -7.07 -38.18
C PRO A 67 -39.71 -7.78 -37.55
N GLY A 68 -40.08 -7.34 -36.35
CA GLY A 68 -41.39 -7.62 -35.75
C GLY A 68 -41.86 -6.51 -34.83
N THR A 69 -42.45 -5.47 -35.41
CA THR A 69 -43.16 -4.36 -34.74
C THR A 69 -44.56 -4.77 -34.28
N SER A 70 -44.93 -4.42 -33.03
CA SER A 70 -46.28 -3.94 -32.67
C SER A 70 -46.38 -3.50 -31.19
N ASP A 71 -46.35 -2.17 -30.99
CA ASP A 71 -47.10 -1.43 -29.95
C ASP A 71 -48.44 -0.97 -30.63
N PRO A 72 -49.49 -0.39 -29.99
CA PRO A 72 -49.58 0.17 -28.63
C PRO A 72 -50.90 -0.07 -27.85
N GLY A 73 -50.94 0.35 -26.58
CA GLY A 73 -52.21 0.62 -25.89
C GLY A 73 -52.14 0.94 -24.40
N THR A 74 -51.80 2.19 -24.08
CA THR A 74 -52.54 3.14 -23.21
C THR A 74 -53.57 2.61 -22.19
N SER A 75 -53.40 2.94 -20.91
CA SER A 75 -54.39 3.71 -20.10
C SER A 75 -53.96 3.84 -18.62
N ASP A 76 -53.68 5.08 -18.19
CA ASP A 76 -53.90 5.64 -16.83
C ASP A 76 -55.40 6.09 -16.77
N PRO A 77 -56.13 6.32 -15.63
CA PRO A 77 -55.72 7.16 -14.49
C PRO A 77 -56.25 6.81 -13.07
N GLY A 78 -55.70 7.49 -12.06
CA GLY A 78 -56.47 8.01 -10.90
C GLY A 78 -56.03 7.56 -9.50
N THR A 79 -55.23 8.36 -8.78
CA THR A 79 -55.61 9.27 -7.65
C THR A 79 -55.91 8.60 -6.30
N THR A 80 -55.15 8.92 -5.24
CA THR A 80 -55.51 9.85 -4.13
C THR A 80 -54.49 9.80 -2.97
N ASP A 81 -53.83 10.94 -2.71
CA ASP A 81 -53.52 11.48 -1.37
C ASP A 81 -54.74 12.33 -0.91
N PRO A 82 -54.90 12.88 0.33
CA PRO A 82 -53.87 13.26 1.34
C PRO A 82 -54.27 13.08 2.84
N ASP A 83 -53.34 13.33 3.77
CA ASP A 83 -53.54 14.09 5.04
C ASP A 83 -52.16 14.27 5.74
N THR A 84 -51.53 15.45 5.88
CA THR A 84 -51.73 16.54 6.88
C THR A 84 -51.94 16.06 8.33
N SER A 85 -51.28 16.53 9.41
CA SER A 85 -50.48 17.74 9.68
C SER A 85 -49.85 17.66 11.11
N ASP A 86 -49.01 18.67 11.42
CA ASP A 86 -48.79 19.34 12.74
C ASP A 86 -48.18 18.56 13.94
N THR A 87 -47.41 19.10 14.90
CA THR A 87 -46.80 20.41 15.23
C THR A 87 -45.95 20.22 16.50
N ASP A 88 -44.81 20.91 16.56
CA ASP A 88 -44.25 21.72 17.66
C ASP A 88 -44.31 21.28 19.16
N SER A 89 -43.09 21.15 19.71
CA SER A 89 -42.56 21.83 20.92
C SER A 89 -42.86 21.36 22.37
N PRO A 90 -41.96 21.71 23.32
CA PRO A 90 -41.62 20.91 24.50
C PRO A 90 -42.23 21.44 25.82
N LEU A 91 -42.18 20.63 26.88
CA LEU A 91 -42.60 21.03 28.23
C LEU A 91 -41.51 20.79 29.28
N THR A 92 -41.51 21.77 30.18
CA THR A 92 -40.50 22.25 31.11
C THR A 92 -40.40 21.52 32.44
N SER A 93 -39.24 21.73 33.06
CA SER A 93 -38.84 21.61 34.48
C SER A 93 -39.92 21.72 35.57
N THR A 94 -39.72 20.94 36.63
CA THR A 94 -40.07 21.32 38.02
C THR A 94 -39.03 20.77 39.00
N THR A 95 -38.70 21.58 40.01
CA THR A 95 -37.56 21.45 40.93
C THR A 95 -38.02 21.17 42.37
N ALA A 96 -37.26 20.31 43.09
CA ALA A 96 -36.97 20.26 44.56
C ALA A 96 -38.09 19.89 45.58
N PRO A 97 -37.77 19.41 46.82
CA PRO A 97 -36.47 19.47 47.53
C PRO A 97 -35.95 18.21 48.26
N ASP A 98 -34.61 18.12 48.31
CA ASP A 98 -33.69 17.99 49.46
C ASP A 98 -34.04 17.11 50.68
N THR A 99 -33.24 16.04 50.89
CA THR A 99 -32.85 15.52 52.21
C THR A 99 -31.40 15.03 52.18
N THR A 100 -30.66 15.49 53.18
CA THR A 100 -29.21 15.42 53.40
C THR A 100 -28.69 14.06 53.90
N GLY A 101 -27.46 13.67 53.48
CA GLY A 101 -26.65 12.58 54.04
C GLY A 101 -25.39 12.29 53.21
N PRO A 102 -24.25 11.88 53.81
CA PRO A 102 -22.95 12.53 53.60
C PRO A 102 -21.97 11.86 52.64
N ASP A 103 -21.02 12.67 52.15
CA ASP A 103 -19.67 12.37 51.63
C ASP A 103 -19.45 11.01 50.95
N ALA A 104 -19.53 11.03 49.62
CA ALA A 104 -18.65 10.24 48.77
C ALA A 104 -17.96 11.21 47.82
N THR A 105 -16.66 11.42 48.04
CA THR A 105 -15.76 12.05 47.08
C THR A 105 -15.78 11.22 45.79
N THR A 106 -16.65 11.60 44.85
CA THR A 106 -16.57 11.15 43.47
C THR A 106 -15.38 11.87 42.84
N ASP A 107 -14.32 11.10 42.61
CA ASP A 107 -13.24 11.43 41.71
C ASP A 107 -13.88 11.83 40.37
N ALA A 108 -13.83 13.12 40.06
CA ALA A 108 -14.27 13.61 38.77
C ALA A 108 -13.24 13.15 37.75
N THR A 109 -13.51 12.05 37.05
CA THR A 109 -12.91 11.78 35.74
C THR A 109 -13.10 13.04 34.90
N PRO A 110 -12.03 13.68 34.41
CA PRO A 110 -12.18 14.81 33.53
C PRO A 110 -12.86 14.31 32.25
N ASP A 111 -14.04 14.86 31.98
CA ASP A 111 -14.72 14.73 30.70
C ASP A 111 -13.88 15.49 29.65
N THR A 112 -12.89 14.81 29.06
CA THR A 112 -12.06 15.36 27.98
C THR A 112 -12.79 15.17 26.65
N THR A 113 -13.89 15.90 26.45
CA THR A 113 -14.54 16.04 25.13
C THR A 113 -13.85 17.10 24.25
N GLY A 114 -12.63 17.50 24.60
CA GLY A 114 -11.78 18.32 23.75
C GLY A 114 -10.96 17.43 22.81
N PRO A 115 -10.57 17.90 21.61
CA PRO A 115 -9.66 17.15 20.76
C PRO A 115 -8.39 16.81 21.56
N THR A 116 -7.97 15.55 21.51
CA THR A 116 -6.70 15.11 22.10
C THR A 116 -5.60 16.02 21.53
N PRO A 117 -4.84 16.73 22.38
CA PRO A 117 -3.80 17.62 21.88
C PRO A 117 -2.79 16.84 21.05
N ASP A 118 -2.32 17.45 19.96
CA ASP A 118 -1.31 16.85 19.08
C ASP A 118 -0.13 16.32 19.91
N PRO A 119 0.40 15.13 19.60
CA PRO A 119 1.51 14.57 20.36
C PRO A 119 2.69 15.54 20.37
N ILE A 120 3.19 15.83 21.58
CA ILE A 120 4.38 16.67 21.81
C ILE A 120 5.40 15.82 22.56
N CYS A 121 6.55 15.61 21.95
CA CYS A 121 7.67 14.91 22.57
C CYS A 121 8.73 15.92 23.01
N LEU A 122 8.65 16.37 24.27
CA LEU A 122 9.57 17.35 24.83
C LEU A 122 10.93 16.76 25.21
N ASP A 123 10.97 15.49 25.57
CA ASP A 123 12.17 14.76 26.00
C ASP A 123 12.14 13.34 25.41
N PRO A 124 12.48 13.17 24.12
CA PRO A 124 12.44 11.87 23.48
C PRO A 124 13.47 10.92 24.12
N PRO A 125 13.12 9.64 24.36
CA PRO A 125 14.03 8.68 24.96
C PRO A 125 15.21 8.36 24.02
N ALA A 126 16.29 7.82 24.58
CA ALA A 126 17.42 7.37 23.76
C ALA A 126 17.05 6.07 23.02
N CYS A 127 17.66 5.82 21.87
CA CYS A 127 17.34 4.60 21.10
C CYS A 127 17.64 3.31 21.84
N ALA A 128 18.61 3.31 22.75
CA ALA A 128 18.88 2.17 23.60
C ALA A 128 17.69 1.80 24.52
N ASP A 129 16.80 2.75 24.82
CA ASP A 129 15.62 2.55 25.67
C ASP A 129 14.44 1.94 24.89
N VAL A 130 14.45 2.03 23.56
CA VAL A 130 13.45 1.42 22.65
C VAL A 130 14.00 0.24 21.84
N GLU A 131 15.09 -0.35 22.34
CA GLU A 131 15.65 -1.62 21.89
C GLU A 131 15.68 -2.65 23.05
N PRO A 132 14.55 -2.91 23.76
CA PRO A 132 14.57 -3.87 24.87
C PRO A 132 14.68 -5.32 24.39
N THR A 133 14.84 -6.22 25.36
CA THR A 133 14.84 -7.66 25.08
C THR A 133 13.41 -8.12 24.82
N ALA A 134 13.15 -8.56 23.59
CA ALA A 134 11.84 -9.10 23.23
C ALA A 134 11.60 -10.50 23.83
N THR A 135 10.36 -10.73 24.30
CA THR A 135 9.88 -12.06 24.67
C THR A 135 9.05 -12.65 23.52
N GLU A 136 9.33 -13.90 23.14
CA GLU A 136 8.58 -14.56 22.07
C GLU A 136 7.08 -14.60 22.39
N HIS A 137 6.27 -14.20 21.41
CA HIS A 137 4.82 -14.11 21.53
C HIS A 137 4.28 -13.07 22.51
N GLN A 138 5.10 -12.13 22.96
CA GLN A 138 4.67 -11.01 23.79
C GLN A 138 4.98 -9.69 23.11
N LEU A 139 3.95 -8.88 22.93
CA LEU A 139 4.10 -7.50 22.48
C LEU A 139 4.36 -6.64 23.70
N GLU A 140 5.35 -5.76 23.60
CA GLU A 140 5.73 -4.85 24.66
C GLU A 140 5.62 -3.42 24.13
N LEU A 141 4.90 -2.55 24.85
CA LEU A 141 4.76 -1.16 24.45
C LEU A 141 6.09 -0.42 24.61
N LEU A 142 6.37 0.45 23.65
CA LEU A 142 7.51 1.34 23.60
C LEU A 142 7.03 2.78 23.56
N ASP A 143 7.88 3.70 24.00
CA ASP A 143 7.61 5.12 23.88
C ASP A 143 7.74 5.57 22.41
N GLY A 144 6.61 6.01 21.84
CA GLY A 144 6.53 6.51 20.47
C GLY A 144 7.36 7.75 20.21
N CYS A 145 7.69 8.52 21.25
CA CYS A 145 8.52 9.72 21.14
C CYS A 145 9.94 9.45 20.64
N ALA A 146 10.40 8.20 20.66
CA ALA A 146 11.66 7.80 20.03
C ALA A 146 11.65 7.94 18.50
N PHE A 147 10.47 8.00 17.87
CA PHE A 147 10.31 7.94 16.42
C PHE A 147 9.68 9.21 15.88
N ALA A 148 10.36 9.82 14.90
CA ALA A 148 9.96 11.09 14.33
C ALA A 148 10.16 11.13 12.82
N LEU A 149 9.17 11.69 12.12
CA LEU A 149 9.23 11.99 10.69
C LEU A 149 9.19 13.50 10.45
N ALA A 150 9.77 13.96 9.35
CA ALA A 150 9.58 15.31 8.82
C ALA A 150 8.91 15.24 7.44
N PRO A 151 7.87 16.06 7.20
CA PRO A 151 7.29 16.21 5.87
C PRO A 151 8.30 16.89 4.93
N SER A 152 8.27 16.50 3.65
CA SER A 152 8.81 17.32 2.58
C SER A 152 7.93 18.56 2.35
N ASP A 153 8.39 19.49 1.49
CA ASP A 153 7.53 20.56 0.99
C ASP A 153 6.43 19.99 0.05
N PHE A 154 5.28 19.64 0.64
CA PHE A 154 4.11 19.16 -0.09
C PHE A 154 3.56 20.20 -1.07
N ALA A 155 3.68 21.49 -0.79
CA ALA A 155 3.19 22.52 -1.71
C ALA A 155 4.01 22.52 -3.00
N ALA A 156 5.34 22.43 -2.88
CA ALA A 156 6.22 22.28 -4.03
C ALA A 156 6.00 20.95 -4.78
N GLY A 157 5.81 19.85 -4.04
CA GLY A 157 5.53 18.54 -4.65
C GLY A 157 4.21 18.50 -5.43
N ILE A 158 3.14 19.08 -4.87
CA ILE A 158 1.85 19.25 -5.55
C ILE A 158 2.01 20.13 -6.79
N ALA A 159 2.69 21.28 -6.69
CA ALA A 159 2.91 22.16 -7.84
C ALA A 159 3.69 21.45 -8.96
N ARG A 160 4.66 20.59 -8.62
CA ARG A 160 5.39 19.78 -9.60
C ARG A 160 4.48 18.73 -10.25
N ALA A 161 3.63 18.06 -9.48
CA ALA A 161 2.66 17.11 -10.03
C ALA A 161 1.63 17.80 -10.94
N ASP A 162 1.19 19.02 -10.60
CA ASP A 162 0.29 19.82 -11.44
C ASP A 162 0.98 20.25 -12.75
N ALA A 163 2.26 20.65 -12.70
CA ALA A 163 3.04 20.95 -13.89
C ALA A 163 3.24 19.71 -14.77
N LEU A 164 3.45 18.53 -14.15
CA LEU A 164 3.51 17.27 -14.87
C LEU A 164 2.18 16.95 -15.57
N LEU A 165 1.05 17.07 -14.86
CA LEU A 165 -0.29 16.92 -15.44
C LEU A 165 -0.48 17.85 -16.64
N ALA A 166 -0.15 19.13 -16.51
CA ALA A 166 -0.26 20.08 -17.61
C ALA A 166 0.51 19.65 -18.88
N ARG A 167 1.55 18.82 -18.75
CA ARG A 167 2.30 18.24 -19.88
C ARG A 167 1.72 16.92 -20.40
N THR A 168 1.08 16.12 -19.55
CA THR A 168 0.56 14.80 -19.90
C THR A 168 -0.91 14.79 -20.29
N GLY A 169 -1.68 15.82 -19.91
CA GLY A 169 -3.09 15.99 -20.26
C GLY A 169 -3.95 16.40 -19.06
N THR A 170 -5.25 16.17 -19.16
CA THR A 170 -6.14 16.34 -18.00
C THR A 170 -6.04 15.11 -17.10
N ALA A 171 -6.15 15.32 -15.79
CA ALA A 171 -6.25 14.22 -14.84
C ALA A 171 -7.45 13.32 -15.20
N VAL A 172 -7.23 12.01 -15.12
CA VAL A 172 -8.22 10.97 -15.32
C VAL A 172 -8.82 10.63 -13.96
N THR A 173 -10.15 10.47 -13.90
CA THR A 173 -10.81 10.13 -12.64
C THR A 173 -10.64 8.65 -12.33
N LEU A 174 -10.81 8.26 -11.06
CA LEU A 174 -10.88 6.83 -10.70
C LEU A 174 -12.04 6.13 -11.42
N ASP A 175 -13.17 6.79 -11.63
CA ASP A 175 -14.31 6.23 -12.36
C ASP A 175 -13.95 5.94 -13.83
N ASP A 176 -13.16 6.81 -14.47
CA ASP A 176 -12.66 6.55 -15.83
C ASP A 176 -11.75 5.32 -15.88
N VAL A 177 -10.88 5.14 -14.88
CA VAL A 177 -10.01 3.94 -14.78
C VAL A 177 -10.86 2.69 -14.53
N LEU A 178 -11.84 2.75 -13.64
CA LEU A 178 -12.78 1.67 -13.32
C LEU A 178 -13.67 1.30 -14.51
N GLY A 179 -14.01 2.27 -15.36
CA GLY A 179 -14.71 2.02 -16.63
C GLY A 179 -13.86 1.27 -17.66
N GLN A 180 -12.57 1.07 -17.39
CA GLN A 180 -11.61 0.52 -18.34
C GLN A 180 -10.78 -0.63 -17.75
N LEU A 181 -11.23 -1.32 -16.71
CA LEU A 181 -10.56 -2.53 -16.21
C LEU A 181 -10.36 -3.53 -17.36
N ASN A 182 -9.19 -4.17 -17.44
CA ASN A 182 -8.79 -4.97 -18.61
C ASN A 182 -8.21 -6.33 -18.29
N ARG A 183 -8.32 -6.76 -17.03
CA ARG A 183 -7.83 -8.05 -16.55
C ARG A 183 -8.90 -8.65 -15.66
N GLU A 184 -8.96 -9.98 -15.65
CA GLU A 184 -9.91 -10.75 -14.86
C GLU A 184 -9.12 -11.60 -13.87
N ALA A 185 -9.50 -11.57 -12.60
CA ALA A 185 -8.96 -12.49 -11.61
C ALA A 185 -9.78 -13.79 -11.60
N VAL A 186 -9.25 -14.83 -10.95
CA VAL A 186 -9.95 -16.11 -10.80
C VAL A 186 -10.52 -16.20 -9.39
N PRO A 187 -11.85 -16.34 -9.22
CA PRO A 187 -12.47 -16.46 -7.90
C PRO A 187 -11.89 -17.61 -7.06
N GLY A 188 -11.83 -17.39 -5.75
CA GLY A 188 -11.38 -18.36 -4.76
C GLY A 188 -9.87 -18.60 -4.73
N LEU A 189 -9.47 -19.49 -3.84
CA LEU A 189 -8.06 -19.85 -3.61
C LEU A 189 -7.63 -21.05 -4.45
N SER A 190 -6.32 -21.26 -4.56
CA SER A 190 -5.80 -22.55 -5.08
C SER A 190 -6.07 -23.65 -4.05
N ALA A 191 -6.15 -24.91 -4.48
CA ALA A 191 -6.29 -26.04 -3.56
C ALA A 191 -5.18 -26.06 -2.48
N TYR A 192 -3.97 -25.60 -2.85
CA TYR A 192 -2.83 -25.47 -1.95
C TYR A 192 -3.07 -24.47 -0.81
N GLN A 193 -3.52 -23.25 -1.13
CA GLN A 193 -3.82 -22.24 -0.11
C GLN A 193 -5.13 -22.57 0.64
N ALA A 194 -6.13 -23.13 -0.04
CA ALA A 194 -7.40 -23.53 0.56
C ALA A 194 -7.21 -24.62 1.63
N GLU A 195 -6.32 -25.58 1.42
CA GLU A 195 -6.00 -26.61 2.41
C GLU A 195 -5.41 -26.00 3.69
N ARG A 196 -4.59 -24.95 3.57
CA ARG A 196 -4.07 -24.20 4.72
C ARG A 196 -5.19 -23.47 5.48
N MET A 197 -6.15 -22.92 4.76
CA MET A 197 -7.26 -22.12 5.30
C MET A 197 -8.51 -22.92 5.63
N LYS A 198 -8.51 -24.26 5.50
CA LYS A 198 -9.71 -25.12 5.63
C LYS A 198 -10.51 -25.02 6.95
N ASN A 199 -9.90 -24.48 8.00
CA ASN A 199 -10.54 -24.28 9.30
C ASN A 199 -11.01 -22.82 9.52
N HIS A 200 -11.00 -22.01 8.46
CA HIS A 200 -11.41 -20.62 8.47
C HIS A 200 -12.43 -20.38 7.36
N ASP A 201 -13.44 -19.59 7.65
CA ASP A 201 -14.19 -18.93 6.57
C ASP A 201 -13.23 -17.99 5.85
N TYR A 202 -13.33 -17.95 4.52
CA TYR A 202 -12.48 -17.09 3.71
C TYR A 202 -13.20 -16.58 2.47
N VAL A 203 -12.72 -15.43 2.01
CA VAL A 203 -13.01 -14.86 0.69
C VAL A 203 -11.70 -14.55 -0.01
N GLY A 204 -11.70 -14.47 -1.33
CA GLY A 204 -10.50 -14.10 -2.05
C GLY A 204 -10.49 -14.55 -3.49
N PHE A 205 -9.35 -14.33 -4.12
CA PHE A 205 -9.12 -14.64 -5.52
C PHE A 205 -7.65 -14.94 -5.80
N ARG A 206 -7.42 -15.48 -6.99
CA ARG A 206 -6.10 -15.63 -7.60
C ARG A 206 -5.96 -14.67 -8.76
N TRP A 207 -4.74 -14.19 -8.96
CA TRP A 207 -4.38 -13.39 -10.12
C TRP A 207 -4.44 -14.22 -11.41
N ASN A 208 -4.66 -13.58 -12.56
CA ASN A 208 -4.53 -14.29 -13.84
C ASN A 208 -3.10 -14.76 -14.07
N ALA A 209 -2.88 -15.64 -15.06
CA ALA A 209 -1.55 -16.21 -15.31
C ALA A 209 -0.45 -15.14 -15.56
N GLY A 210 -0.80 -14.02 -16.20
CA GLY A 210 0.15 -12.93 -16.48
C GLY A 210 0.58 -12.13 -15.25
N ASP A 211 -0.04 -12.34 -14.09
CA ASP A 211 0.32 -11.71 -12.81
C ASP A 211 0.55 -12.72 -11.69
N GLY A 212 -0.04 -13.90 -11.76
CA GLY A 212 0.08 -14.96 -10.76
C GLY A 212 1.31 -15.83 -10.93
N ALA A 213 1.78 -16.04 -12.17
CA ALA A 213 2.88 -16.97 -12.48
C ALA A 213 4.23 -16.27 -12.73
N VAL A 214 4.21 -14.96 -13.02
CA VAL A 214 5.44 -14.21 -13.33
C VAL A 214 6.33 -14.06 -12.11
N ASP A 215 7.63 -14.19 -12.27
CA ASP A 215 8.59 -14.16 -11.16
C ASP A 215 9.32 -12.83 -11.02
N TYR A 216 8.86 -11.76 -11.67
CA TYR A 216 9.49 -10.43 -11.71
C TYR A 216 8.60 -9.28 -11.20
N TRP A 217 7.32 -9.54 -10.92
CA TRP A 217 6.44 -8.63 -10.16
C TRP A 217 5.97 -9.34 -8.90
N TYR A 218 6.25 -8.77 -7.72
CA TYR A 218 5.85 -9.34 -6.43
C TYR A 218 4.89 -8.40 -5.71
N PRO A 219 3.68 -8.88 -5.32
CA PRO A 219 2.76 -8.07 -4.55
C PRO A 219 3.31 -7.93 -3.13
N GLN A 220 3.08 -6.78 -2.48
CA GLN A 220 3.53 -6.54 -1.10
C GLN A 220 2.43 -5.86 -0.29
N GLY A 221 2.12 -4.60 -0.60
CA GLY A 221 1.14 -3.81 0.13
C GLY A 221 -0.31 -4.10 -0.28
N ILE A 222 -1.24 -3.92 0.65
CA ILE A 222 -2.68 -4.03 0.41
C ILE A 222 -3.46 -2.98 1.19
N THR A 223 -4.44 -2.35 0.54
CA THR A 223 -5.44 -1.47 1.16
C THR A 223 -6.73 -1.53 0.34
N GLY A 224 -7.76 -0.77 0.69
CA GLY A 224 -9.01 -0.79 -0.05
C GLY A 224 -9.93 0.37 0.23
N SER A 225 -11.12 0.34 -0.37
CA SER A 225 -12.10 1.41 -0.30
C SER A 225 -12.60 1.70 1.11
N SER A 226 -12.58 0.70 2.01
CA SER A 226 -12.81 0.93 3.45
C SER A 226 -11.79 1.92 4.03
N ASP A 227 -10.52 1.90 3.66
CA ASP A 227 -9.58 2.90 4.19
C ASP A 227 -9.81 4.28 3.57
N ALA A 228 -10.01 4.28 2.25
CA ALA A 228 -10.11 5.48 1.43
C ALA A 228 -11.24 6.41 1.88
N ARG A 229 -12.43 5.86 2.15
CA ARG A 229 -13.65 6.62 2.42
C ARG A 229 -14.41 6.08 3.62
N ALA A 230 -15.15 6.98 4.29
CA ALA A 230 -15.96 6.65 5.45
C ALA A 230 -17.16 5.75 5.12
N ASP A 231 -17.68 5.81 3.88
CA ASP A 231 -18.76 4.97 3.36
C ASP A 231 -18.28 3.64 2.77
N HIS A 232 -16.99 3.32 2.95
CA HIS A 232 -16.32 2.10 2.54
C HIS A 232 -16.25 1.84 1.04
N LYS A 233 -16.62 2.82 0.21
CA LYS A 233 -16.72 2.67 -1.24
C LYS A 233 -15.99 3.80 -1.94
N VAL A 234 -15.54 3.53 -3.16
CA VAL A 234 -15.01 4.54 -4.08
C VAL A 234 -15.68 4.34 -5.43
N GLY A 235 -16.27 5.38 -6.00
CA GLY A 235 -17.10 5.25 -7.20
C GLY A 235 -18.30 4.33 -7.01
N GLY A 236 -18.82 4.22 -5.77
CA GLY A 236 -19.89 3.28 -5.41
C GLY A 236 -19.48 1.80 -5.39
N LYS A 237 -18.19 1.51 -5.60
CA LYS A 237 -17.63 0.15 -5.66
C LYS A 237 -16.80 -0.20 -4.44
N ARG A 238 -16.72 -1.50 -4.16
CA ARG A 238 -15.85 -2.08 -3.14
C ARG A 238 -14.53 -2.46 -3.81
N LEU A 239 -13.44 -1.81 -3.42
CA LEU A 239 -12.17 -1.87 -4.15
C LEU A 239 -11.03 -2.35 -3.26
N LEU A 240 -10.06 -3.03 -3.85
CA LEU A 240 -8.73 -3.22 -3.29
C LEU A 240 -7.67 -2.51 -4.14
N LEU A 241 -6.62 -2.04 -3.47
CA LEU A 241 -5.35 -1.70 -4.07
C LEU A 241 -4.30 -2.69 -3.59
N VAL A 242 -3.51 -3.23 -4.51
CA VAL A 242 -2.35 -4.07 -4.20
C VAL A 242 -1.12 -3.49 -4.87
N SER A 243 -0.07 -3.16 -4.10
CA SER A 243 1.21 -2.71 -4.67
C SER A 243 2.06 -3.90 -5.08
N TRP A 244 2.84 -3.72 -6.15
CA TRP A 244 3.84 -4.69 -6.59
C TRP A 244 5.14 -3.98 -6.92
N TYR A 245 6.27 -4.55 -6.51
CA TYR A 245 7.58 -4.08 -6.94
C TYR A 245 8.14 -4.93 -8.08
N HIS A 246 8.93 -4.29 -8.94
CA HIS A 246 9.68 -4.95 -9.98
C HIS A 246 10.96 -5.57 -9.42
N LYS A 247 11.05 -6.90 -9.45
CA LYS A 247 12.22 -7.65 -8.98
C LYS A 247 13.20 -7.88 -10.13
N ILE A 248 14.00 -6.86 -10.40
CA ILE A 248 14.90 -6.81 -11.57
C ILE A 248 15.87 -7.99 -11.66
N GLU A 249 16.26 -8.60 -10.54
CA GLU A 249 17.18 -9.75 -10.54
C GLU A 249 16.60 -10.99 -11.24
N ARG A 250 15.28 -11.01 -11.46
CA ARG A 250 14.55 -12.08 -12.14
C ARG A 250 14.43 -11.84 -13.65
N GLU A 251 14.69 -10.62 -14.10
CA GLU A 251 14.77 -10.24 -15.52
C GLU A 251 16.08 -9.50 -15.81
N PRO A 252 17.25 -10.17 -15.72
CA PRO A 252 18.55 -9.51 -15.84
C PRO A 252 18.85 -8.90 -17.22
N THR A 253 18.03 -9.22 -18.23
CA THR A 253 18.11 -8.65 -19.59
C THR A 253 17.22 -7.42 -19.77
N ASP A 254 16.40 -7.10 -18.78
CA ASP A 254 15.54 -5.93 -18.75
C ASP A 254 16.34 -4.68 -18.32
N PRO A 255 16.02 -3.47 -18.79
CA PRO A 255 16.79 -2.26 -18.47
C PRO A 255 16.42 -1.79 -17.02
N PRO A 256 16.51 -0.50 -16.63
CA PRO A 256 16.43 -0.14 -15.20
C PRO A 256 15.10 -0.57 -14.57
N ALA A 257 15.11 -0.72 -13.25
CA ALA A 257 13.94 -1.23 -12.54
C ALA A 257 12.68 -0.41 -12.86
N ARG A 258 11.57 -1.11 -13.14
CA ARG A 258 10.28 -0.52 -13.55
C ARG A 258 9.48 0.08 -12.38
N GLY A 259 10.04 0.08 -11.16
CA GLY A 259 9.44 0.65 -9.96
C GLY A 259 8.26 -0.13 -9.42
N VAL A 260 7.18 0.59 -9.08
CA VAL A 260 6.01 0.05 -8.38
C VAL A 260 4.77 0.22 -9.25
N ARG A 261 4.00 -0.86 -9.40
CA ARG A 261 2.65 -0.81 -9.96
C ARG A 261 1.60 -1.05 -8.88
N LEU A 262 0.41 -0.52 -9.09
CA LEU A 262 -0.79 -0.78 -8.29
C LEU A 262 -1.78 -1.58 -9.11
N SER A 263 -2.36 -2.62 -8.54
CA SER A 263 -3.58 -3.23 -9.06
C SER A 263 -4.78 -2.56 -8.41
N LEU A 264 -5.61 -1.86 -9.19
CA LEU A 264 -6.95 -1.43 -8.79
C LEU A 264 -7.94 -2.54 -9.11
N VAL A 265 -8.48 -3.18 -8.07
CA VAL A 265 -9.31 -4.37 -8.17
C VAL A 265 -10.73 -4.05 -7.73
N ASP A 266 -11.71 -4.31 -8.58
CA ASP A 266 -13.13 -4.29 -8.20
C ASP A 266 -13.52 -5.64 -7.59
N ILE A 267 -13.84 -5.63 -6.30
CA ILE A 267 -14.29 -6.78 -5.53
C ILE A 267 -15.74 -6.62 -5.06
N SER A 268 -16.52 -5.80 -5.77
CA SER A 268 -17.96 -5.64 -5.53
C SER A 268 -18.72 -6.94 -5.76
N ASP A 269 -18.23 -7.79 -6.68
CA ASP A 269 -18.67 -9.15 -6.90
C ASP A 269 -17.45 -10.08 -6.92
N LEU A 270 -17.35 -10.98 -5.94
CA LEU A 270 -16.22 -11.91 -5.82
C LEU A 270 -16.26 -13.08 -6.82
N ASP A 271 -17.38 -13.26 -7.52
CA ASP A 271 -17.49 -14.22 -8.62
C ASP A 271 -17.10 -13.60 -9.98
N SER A 272 -16.98 -12.27 -10.05
CA SER A 272 -16.62 -11.51 -11.26
C SER A 272 -15.66 -10.36 -10.94
N ILE A 273 -14.39 -10.71 -10.74
CA ILE A 273 -13.36 -9.77 -10.29
C ILE A 273 -12.56 -9.24 -11.47
N HIS A 274 -12.61 -7.93 -11.66
CA HIS A 274 -11.87 -7.22 -12.71
C HIS A 274 -10.85 -6.28 -12.10
N TYR A 275 -9.73 -6.08 -12.79
CA TYR A 275 -8.69 -5.17 -12.34
C TYR A 275 -7.90 -4.53 -13.48
N ARG A 276 -7.14 -3.49 -13.14
CA ARG A 276 -6.15 -2.86 -14.01
C ARG A 276 -4.95 -2.41 -13.20
N HIS A 277 -3.79 -2.40 -13.85
CA HIS A 277 -2.56 -1.88 -13.28
C HIS A 277 -2.35 -0.39 -13.60
N LEU A 278 -1.83 0.35 -12.63
CA LEU A 278 -1.36 1.73 -12.74
C LEU A 278 0.10 1.80 -12.29
N LEU A 279 0.92 2.68 -12.87
CA LEU A 279 2.31 2.86 -12.43
C LEU A 279 2.44 4.01 -11.42
N LEU A 280 3.15 3.78 -10.31
CA LEU A 280 3.58 4.86 -9.44
C LEU A 280 4.80 5.56 -10.02
N VAL A 281 4.76 6.89 -10.14
CA VAL A 281 5.84 7.68 -10.74
C VAL A 281 6.30 8.80 -9.82
N THR A 282 7.60 9.10 -9.88
CA THR A 282 8.20 10.25 -9.19
C THR A 282 8.36 11.37 -10.19
N PRO A 283 7.67 12.53 -10.02
CA PRO A 283 7.94 13.70 -10.84
C PRO A 283 9.41 14.15 -10.71
N THR A 284 10.03 14.49 -11.83
CA THR A 284 11.44 14.94 -11.93
C THR A 284 11.51 16.25 -12.70
N GLY A 285 12.63 16.99 -12.57
CA GLY A 285 12.73 18.31 -13.17
C GLY A 285 11.70 19.30 -12.63
N ASP A 286 11.64 20.49 -13.22
CA ASP A 286 10.75 21.58 -12.80
C ASP A 286 10.33 22.42 -14.01
N GLY A 287 9.20 23.13 -13.87
CA GLY A 287 8.71 24.06 -14.90
C GLY A 287 8.57 23.40 -16.28
N PRO A 288 9.16 23.96 -17.36
CA PRO A 288 9.05 23.39 -18.70
C PRO A 288 9.78 22.05 -18.86
N ASP A 289 10.73 21.74 -17.99
CA ASP A 289 11.54 20.52 -18.03
C ASP A 289 10.95 19.40 -17.16
N VAL A 290 9.79 19.62 -16.53
CA VAL A 290 9.15 18.64 -15.65
C VAL A 290 8.87 17.33 -16.39
N ASN A 291 9.33 16.23 -15.83
CA ASN A 291 9.24 14.88 -16.38
C ASN A 291 8.88 13.91 -15.23
N PHE A 292 9.01 12.61 -15.45
CA PHE A 292 8.82 11.62 -14.41
C PHE A 292 9.70 10.40 -14.63
N ALA A 293 9.97 9.69 -13.53
CA ALA A 293 10.65 8.40 -13.51
C ALA A 293 9.83 7.39 -12.72
N ALA A 294 10.19 6.10 -12.82
CA ALA A 294 9.56 5.05 -12.04
C ALA A 294 9.79 5.30 -10.53
N ALA A 295 8.88 4.80 -9.69
CA ALA A 295 9.05 4.80 -8.24
C ALA A 295 10.20 3.88 -7.81
N ASN A 296 11.43 4.39 -7.91
CA ASN A 296 12.67 3.69 -7.56
C ASN A 296 13.31 4.29 -6.30
N THR A 297 14.16 3.51 -5.64
CA THR A 297 15.06 3.97 -4.59
C THR A 297 16.13 4.91 -5.17
N LYS A 298 16.95 5.51 -4.29
CA LYS A 298 18.08 6.33 -4.74
C LYS A 298 19.18 5.53 -5.45
N SER A 299 19.31 4.22 -5.17
CA SER A 299 20.25 3.33 -5.84
C SER A 299 19.80 2.94 -7.25
N GLY A 300 18.53 3.18 -7.59
CA GLY A 300 17.96 2.86 -8.90
C GLY A 300 17.11 1.58 -8.90
N ASP A 301 17.09 0.84 -7.79
CA ASP A 301 16.26 -0.36 -7.61
C ASP A 301 14.78 0.02 -7.48
N ALA A 302 13.87 -0.91 -7.76
CA ALA A 302 12.46 -0.68 -7.52
C ALA A 302 12.22 -0.39 -6.03
N LEU A 303 11.38 0.59 -5.74
CA LEU A 303 10.86 0.73 -4.39
C LEU A 303 10.08 -0.55 -4.04
N HIS A 304 10.32 -1.14 -2.88
CA HIS A 304 9.61 -2.36 -2.47
C HIS A 304 8.10 -2.12 -2.29
N ALA A 305 7.71 -0.92 -1.85
CA ALA A 305 6.32 -0.58 -1.52
C ALA A 305 5.68 -1.64 -0.61
N GLY A 306 6.42 -2.03 0.43
CA GLY A 306 6.12 -3.16 1.31
C GLY A 306 4.74 -3.10 1.97
N GLY A 307 4.23 -1.87 2.17
CA GLY A 307 2.84 -1.64 2.52
C GLY A 307 2.28 -0.37 1.90
N ILE A 308 0.94 -0.29 1.85
CA ILE A 308 0.22 0.87 1.32
C ILE A 308 -1.04 1.17 2.14
N ALA A 309 -1.36 2.45 2.35
CA ALA A 309 -2.58 2.89 3.02
C ALA A 309 -3.28 4.00 2.21
N TRP A 310 -4.54 3.80 1.85
CA TRP A 310 -5.31 4.74 1.03
C TRP A 310 -6.22 5.61 1.91
N VAL A 311 -5.98 6.92 1.91
CA VAL A 311 -6.69 7.89 2.76
C VAL A 311 -7.19 9.05 1.91
N GLY A 312 -8.50 9.10 1.66
CA GLY A 312 -9.09 10.07 0.74
C GLY A 312 -8.53 9.91 -0.68
N ASP A 313 -7.86 10.95 -1.19
CA ASP A 313 -7.17 10.90 -2.49
C ASP A 313 -5.67 10.58 -2.37
N ARG A 314 -5.16 10.39 -1.15
CA ARG A 314 -3.73 10.13 -0.91
C ARG A 314 -3.48 8.64 -0.72
N LEU A 315 -2.43 8.15 -1.37
CA LEU A 315 -1.89 6.83 -1.13
C LEU A 315 -0.53 6.96 -0.43
N TYR A 316 -0.47 6.51 0.81
CA TYR A 316 0.76 6.37 1.57
C TYR A 316 1.42 5.06 1.18
N VAL A 317 2.71 5.11 0.84
CA VAL A 317 3.49 3.96 0.40
C VAL A 317 4.73 3.87 1.26
N ALA A 318 4.94 2.72 1.90
CA ALA A 318 6.10 2.46 2.73
C ALA A 318 7.39 2.49 1.88
N SER A 319 8.39 3.22 2.36
CA SER A 319 9.72 3.34 1.76
C SER A 319 10.76 2.86 2.77
N THR A 320 11.21 1.62 2.61
CA THR A 320 11.91 0.77 3.60
C THR A 320 12.83 1.47 4.57
N SER A 321 13.74 2.33 4.09
CA SER A 321 14.76 2.98 4.93
C SER A 321 14.58 4.49 5.07
N ALA A 322 13.41 5.02 4.70
CA ALA A 322 13.16 6.46 4.67
C ALA A 322 11.92 6.87 5.46
N GLY A 323 10.77 6.20 5.28
CA GLY A 323 9.49 6.65 5.81
C GLY A 323 8.37 6.38 4.80
N PHE A 324 7.57 7.40 4.50
CA PHE A 324 6.46 7.30 3.54
C PHE A 324 6.69 8.14 2.29
N ARG A 325 6.33 7.60 1.13
CA ARG A 325 6.03 8.38 -0.07
C ARG A 325 4.53 8.55 -0.18
N VAL A 326 4.08 9.73 -0.59
CA VAL A 326 2.65 10.05 -0.71
C VAL A 326 2.34 10.35 -2.16
N TYR A 327 1.44 9.56 -2.74
CA TYR A 327 0.94 9.68 -4.10
C TYR A 327 -0.47 10.23 -4.10
N ASP A 328 -0.86 10.87 -5.20
CA ASP A 328 -2.17 11.51 -5.33
C ASP A 328 -3.03 10.83 -6.40
N MET A 329 -4.04 10.09 -5.95
CA MET A 329 -4.99 9.34 -6.77
C MET A 329 -5.98 10.26 -7.51
N SER A 330 -6.06 11.55 -7.17
CA SER A 330 -6.83 12.54 -7.95
C SER A 330 -6.05 13.10 -9.15
N ARG A 331 -4.74 12.80 -9.22
CA ARG A 331 -3.80 13.27 -10.25
C ARG A 331 -3.36 12.14 -11.19
N ILE A 332 -4.17 11.11 -11.35
CA ILE A 332 -3.91 10.04 -12.32
C ILE A 332 -3.85 10.66 -13.72
N PHE A 333 -2.89 10.28 -14.55
CA PHE A 333 -2.84 10.68 -15.96
C PHE A 333 -2.73 9.48 -16.89
N GLU A 334 -3.24 9.65 -18.11
CA GLU A 334 -3.13 8.65 -19.16
C GLU A 334 -1.86 8.86 -19.99
N THR A 335 -1.18 7.77 -20.32
CA THR A 335 -0.04 7.77 -21.24
C THR A 335 -0.50 7.83 -22.69
N THR A 336 0.25 8.49 -23.57
CA THR A 336 -0.06 8.52 -25.02
C THR A 336 0.53 7.34 -25.79
N ALA A 337 1.46 6.60 -25.20
CA ALA A 337 2.02 5.37 -25.74
C ALA A 337 2.25 4.34 -24.61
N SER A 338 1.59 3.18 -24.71
CA SER A 338 1.54 2.14 -23.67
C SER A 338 1.94 0.74 -24.19
N ASP A 339 2.64 0.68 -25.32
CA ASP A 339 3.14 -0.55 -25.96
C ASP A 339 4.63 -0.83 -25.70
N ASP A 340 5.36 0.16 -25.18
CA ASP A 340 6.79 0.08 -24.90
C ASP A 340 7.05 -0.09 -23.39
N GLU A 341 7.42 -1.31 -23.00
CA GLU A 341 7.72 -1.67 -21.62
C GLU A 341 9.08 -1.15 -21.11
N ALA A 342 9.98 -0.74 -22.01
CA ALA A 342 11.31 -0.23 -21.65
C ALA A 342 11.33 1.29 -21.43
N ALA A 343 10.39 2.01 -22.03
CA ALA A 343 10.39 3.47 -22.02
C ALA A 343 9.60 4.08 -20.85
N ILE A 344 10.13 5.19 -20.34
CA ILE A 344 9.49 5.99 -19.29
C ILE A 344 9.72 7.49 -19.52
N GLY A 345 8.76 8.30 -19.08
CA GLY A 345 8.83 9.75 -19.09
C GLY A 345 8.20 10.36 -20.34
N ILE A 346 8.49 11.64 -20.53
CA ILE A 346 8.04 12.45 -21.66
C ILE A 346 9.20 12.66 -22.62
N ALA A 347 9.12 12.07 -23.81
CA ALA A 347 10.14 12.19 -24.84
C ALA A 347 9.52 12.15 -26.25
N GLY A 348 9.96 13.03 -27.15
CA GLY A 348 9.49 13.05 -28.54
C GLY A 348 7.96 13.22 -28.70
N GLY A 349 7.31 13.91 -27.76
CA GLY A 349 5.85 14.08 -27.75
C GLY A 349 5.07 12.86 -27.25
N LYS A 350 5.75 11.79 -26.83
CA LYS A 350 5.14 10.61 -26.21
C LYS A 350 5.25 10.70 -24.69
N VAL A 351 4.21 10.24 -24.02
CA VAL A 351 4.17 9.99 -22.58
C VAL A 351 4.17 8.47 -22.42
N GLN A 352 5.21 7.93 -21.79
CA GLN A 352 5.43 6.48 -21.65
C GLN A 352 5.64 6.13 -20.18
N ALA A 353 5.06 5.01 -19.74
CA ALA A 353 5.17 4.54 -18.37
C ALA A 353 5.32 3.02 -18.34
N HIS A 354 6.40 2.47 -18.93
CA HIS A 354 6.65 1.02 -18.98
C HIS A 354 5.44 0.19 -19.45
N GLY A 355 4.78 0.65 -20.51
CA GLY A 355 3.58 0.00 -21.04
C GLY A 355 2.29 0.18 -20.23
N TYR A 356 2.33 0.85 -19.07
CA TYR A 356 1.12 1.14 -18.30
C TYR A 356 0.34 2.30 -18.91
N ARG A 357 -0.98 2.12 -19.04
CA ARG A 357 -1.88 3.16 -19.56
C ARG A 357 -2.04 4.35 -18.61
N TYR A 358 -1.96 4.11 -17.31
CA TYR A 358 -2.18 5.13 -16.29
C TYR A 358 -1.01 5.19 -15.34
N ALA A 359 -0.70 6.40 -14.87
CA ALA A 359 0.32 6.65 -13.87
C ALA A 359 -0.18 7.60 -12.78
N VAL A 360 0.34 7.42 -11.55
CA VAL A 360 -0.03 8.18 -10.35
C VAL A 360 1.22 8.90 -9.83
N PRO A 361 1.21 10.24 -9.75
CA PRO A 361 2.39 11.01 -9.33
C PRO A 361 2.54 11.09 -7.80
N GLU A 362 3.79 10.99 -7.34
CA GLU A 362 4.21 11.35 -5.99
C GLU A 362 4.04 12.87 -5.78
N ILE A 363 3.50 13.28 -4.64
CA ILE A 363 3.29 14.69 -4.26
C ILE A 363 4.04 15.11 -2.99
N GLY A 364 4.66 14.17 -2.29
CA GLY A 364 5.43 14.46 -1.08
C GLY A 364 5.91 13.21 -0.38
N ARG A 365 6.66 13.41 0.70
CA ARG A 365 7.25 12.37 1.53
C ARG A 365 7.18 12.76 2.99
N TYR A 366 7.19 11.75 3.85
CA TYR A 366 7.54 11.87 5.26
C TYR A 366 8.81 11.04 5.46
N ASN A 367 9.91 11.66 5.89
CA ASN A 367 11.18 10.96 6.10
C ASN A 367 11.56 10.98 7.57
N LEU A 368 12.20 9.91 8.06
CA LEU A 368 12.81 9.89 9.38
C LEU A 368 13.71 11.12 9.58
N THR A 369 13.55 11.77 10.72
CA THR A 369 14.43 12.87 11.11
C THR A 369 15.80 12.32 11.53
N ALA A 370 16.81 13.18 11.55
CA ALA A 370 18.14 12.78 11.99
C ALA A 370 18.20 12.38 13.47
N ASP A 371 17.29 12.93 14.29
CA ASP A 371 17.20 12.67 15.73
C ASP A 371 16.25 11.50 16.07
N SER A 372 15.51 10.97 15.08
CA SER A 372 14.68 9.79 15.26
C SER A 372 15.54 8.55 15.45
N CYS A 373 15.08 7.63 16.28
CA CYS A 373 15.60 6.28 16.27
C CYS A 373 15.37 5.62 14.90
N PRO A 374 16.32 4.77 14.43
CA PRO A 374 16.16 4.09 13.16
C PRO A 374 14.89 3.25 13.16
N LEU A 375 14.14 3.28 12.07
CA LEU A 375 12.96 2.44 11.90
C LEU A 375 12.87 1.99 10.44
N ARG A 376 12.58 0.71 10.21
CA ARG A 376 12.25 0.20 8.87
C ARG A 376 10.76 0.29 8.60
N PHE A 377 10.41 0.67 7.37
CA PHE A 377 9.04 0.77 6.90
C PHE A 377 8.77 -0.39 5.92
N SER A 378 8.54 -1.58 6.47
CA SER A 378 8.23 -2.78 5.68
C SER A 378 6.75 -2.90 5.35
N ALA A 379 5.88 -2.27 6.14
CA ALA A 379 4.43 -2.30 5.98
C ALA A 379 3.81 -0.95 6.35
N VAL A 380 2.59 -0.67 5.90
CA VAL A 380 1.77 0.40 6.45
C VAL A 380 0.30 0.10 6.24
N ALA A 381 -0.48 0.13 7.32
CA ALA A 381 -1.94 -0.02 7.28
C ALA A 381 -2.63 1.12 8.04
N LEU A 382 -3.89 1.40 7.72
CA LEU A 382 -4.67 2.43 8.40
C LEU A 382 -5.57 1.81 9.48
N ASP A 383 -5.48 2.33 10.70
CA ASP A 383 -6.46 2.10 11.75
C ASP A 383 -7.36 3.34 11.91
N ARG A 384 -8.57 3.25 11.36
CA ARG A 384 -9.61 4.30 11.51
C ARG A 384 -10.44 4.15 12.79
N SER A 385 -10.26 3.07 13.54
CA SER A 385 -10.96 2.83 14.81
C SER A 385 -10.26 3.44 16.01
N ALA A 386 -8.97 3.77 15.88
CA ALA A 386 -8.23 4.53 16.86
C ALA A 386 -8.71 6.00 16.94
N ASP A 387 -8.50 6.62 18.10
CA ASP A 387 -8.74 8.04 18.34
C ASP A 387 -7.48 8.71 18.92
N PRO A 388 -6.76 9.56 18.15
CA PRO A 388 -7.02 9.85 16.73
C PRO A 388 -6.71 8.63 15.83
N PRO A 389 -7.20 8.61 14.57
CA PRO A 389 -6.82 7.60 13.58
C PRO A 389 -5.30 7.54 13.38
N VAL A 390 -4.78 6.36 13.04
CA VAL A 390 -3.33 6.15 12.87
C VAL A 390 -2.96 5.36 11.64
N LEU A 391 -1.80 5.67 11.06
CA LEU A 391 -1.07 4.74 10.21
C LEU A 391 -0.17 3.86 11.08
N VAL A 392 -0.27 2.54 10.93
CA VAL A 392 0.56 1.56 11.65
C VAL A 392 1.64 1.06 10.70
N THR A 393 2.90 1.25 11.05
CA THR A 393 4.05 0.67 10.31
C THR A 393 4.62 -0.52 11.05
N ALA A 394 5.29 -1.42 10.33
CA ALA A 394 6.02 -2.54 10.90
C ALA A 394 7.42 -2.67 10.30
N GLU A 395 8.36 -3.15 11.11
CA GLU A 395 9.67 -3.60 10.67
C GLU A 395 9.66 -5.10 10.33
N TYR A 396 10.23 -5.46 9.19
CA TYR A 396 10.66 -6.83 8.93
C TYR A 396 12.03 -7.08 9.58
N MET A 397 12.03 -7.98 10.57
CA MET A 397 13.23 -8.47 11.25
C MET A 397 13.23 -9.99 11.28
N THR A 398 14.41 -10.63 11.24
CA THR A 398 14.51 -12.09 11.30
C THR A 398 14.55 -12.64 12.72
N ASP A 399 14.73 -11.76 13.71
CA ASP A 399 14.62 -12.01 15.14
C ASP A 399 13.35 -11.33 15.70
N LEU A 400 13.20 -11.33 17.03
CA LEU A 400 11.97 -10.92 17.71
C LEU A 400 11.88 -9.40 17.96
N THR A 401 12.89 -8.63 17.55
CA THR A 401 13.04 -7.21 17.90
C THR A 401 12.41 -6.26 16.88
N GLY A 402 11.72 -6.76 15.86
CA GLY A 402 10.98 -5.90 14.93
C GLY A 402 9.97 -5.03 15.68
N ARG A 403 9.92 -3.74 15.35
CA ARG A 403 9.01 -2.78 16.00
C ARG A 403 7.83 -2.42 15.12
N LEU A 404 6.78 -1.98 15.79
CA LEU A 404 5.62 -1.31 15.22
C LEU A 404 5.62 0.14 15.70
N ALA A 405 5.15 1.07 14.87
CA ALA A 405 4.93 2.45 15.29
C ALA A 405 3.60 2.96 14.72
N ARG A 406 2.86 3.75 15.52
CA ARG A 406 1.56 4.31 15.13
C ARG A 406 1.67 5.82 14.94
N TRP A 407 1.41 6.28 13.73
CA TRP A 407 1.55 7.67 13.32
C TRP A 407 0.17 8.31 13.22
N PRO A 408 -0.12 9.37 13.99
CA PRO A 408 -1.43 10.01 13.97
C PRO A 408 -1.71 10.63 12.59
N ILE A 409 -2.93 10.45 12.09
CA ILE A 409 -3.38 11.01 10.82
C ILE A 409 -4.70 11.75 11.00
N ASP A 410 -4.76 12.98 10.49
CA ASP A 410 -6.01 13.72 10.36
C ASP A 410 -6.72 13.29 9.08
N LEU A 411 -7.92 12.75 9.20
CA LEU A 411 -8.71 12.24 8.08
C LEU A 411 -9.35 13.36 7.24
N ASP A 412 -9.48 14.57 7.78
CA ASP A 412 -10.03 15.71 7.05
C ASP A 412 -8.99 16.30 6.09
N SER A 413 -7.80 16.63 6.60
CA SER A 413 -6.70 17.07 5.76
C SER A 413 -6.02 15.93 5.00
N THR A 414 -6.26 14.68 5.40
CA THR A 414 -5.60 13.44 4.93
C THR A 414 -4.08 13.48 5.13
N ARG A 415 -3.59 14.20 6.14
CA ARG A 415 -2.16 14.36 6.43
C ARG A 415 -1.81 13.81 7.81
N LEU A 416 -0.55 13.40 7.97
CA LEU A 416 -0.07 13.05 9.30
C LEU A 416 -0.11 14.30 10.20
N VAL A 417 -0.43 14.11 11.47
CA VAL A 417 -0.53 15.21 12.43
C VAL A 417 0.88 15.70 12.76
N GLU A 418 1.16 16.95 12.40
CA GLU A 418 2.47 17.58 12.52
C GLU A 418 2.47 18.61 13.67
N ASN A 419 3.54 18.63 14.45
CA ASN A 419 3.82 19.66 15.44
C ASN A 419 5.20 20.28 15.15
N GLY A 420 5.22 21.58 14.83
CA GLY A 420 6.46 22.31 14.57
C GLY A 420 7.27 21.79 13.37
N GLY A 421 6.63 21.12 12.41
CA GLY A 421 7.30 20.49 11.26
C GLY A 421 7.80 19.06 11.52
N THR A 422 7.39 18.44 12.62
CA THR A 422 7.71 17.06 12.98
C THR A 422 6.44 16.27 13.22
N VAL A 423 6.38 15.04 12.73
CA VAL A 423 5.36 14.04 13.09
C VAL A 423 5.99 13.07 14.07
N PHE A 424 5.49 13.03 15.29
CA PHE A 424 5.89 12.01 16.26
C PHE A 424 4.94 10.80 16.17
N ALA A 425 5.46 9.59 16.40
CA ALA A 425 4.60 8.45 16.63
C ALA A 425 3.84 8.65 17.95
N LEU A 426 2.56 8.26 18.00
CA LEU A 426 1.77 8.27 19.24
C LEU A 426 2.32 7.27 20.26
N ASP A 427 2.63 6.09 19.75
CA ASP A 427 3.20 4.98 20.50
C ASP A 427 3.94 4.04 19.54
N ALA A 428 4.69 3.13 20.13
CA ALA A 428 5.36 2.05 19.43
C ALA A 428 5.23 0.75 20.22
N ALA A 429 5.62 -0.36 19.61
CA ALA A 429 5.66 -1.64 20.29
C ALA A 429 6.76 -2.54 19.72
N LEU A 430 7.38 -3.38 20.56
CA LEU A 430 8.09 -4.56 20.09
C LEU A 430 7.08 -5.61 19.63
N ALA A 431 7.27 -6.17 18.45
CA ALA A 431 6.36 -7.17 17.90
C ALA A 431 6.38 -8.48 18.69
N GLY A 432 7.54 -8.89 19.21
CA GLY A 432 7.72 -10.20 19.85
C GLY A 432 7.53 -11.37 18.86
N GLN A 433 7.63 -11.09 17.56
CA GLN A 433 7.50 -12.04 16.46
C GLN A 433 8.62 -11.82 15.44
N THR A 434 9.00 -12.88 14.75
CA THR A 434 9.92 -12.78 13.62
C THR A 434 9.16 -12.55 12.32
N ARG A 435 9.80 -11.93 11.33
CA ARG A 435 9.38 -11.82 9.93
C ARG A 435 8.00 -11.19 9.74
N THR A 436 7.72 -10.12 10.48
CA THR A 436 6.50 -9.31 10.32
C THR A 436 6.53 -8.62 8.95
N GLN A 437 5.64 -9.04 8.06
CA GLN A 437 5.45 -8.48 6.72
C GLN A 437 4.34 -7.43 6.67
N GLY A 438 3.40 -7.47 7.63
CA GLY A 438 2.27 -6.57 7.72
C GLY A 438 1.84 -6.37 9.16
N ALA A 439 1.37 -5.17 9.51
CA ALA A 439 0.73 -4.94 10.80
C ALA A 439 -0.37 -3.89 10.70
N VAL A 440 -1.42 -4.09 11.48
CA VAL A 440 -2.53 -3.13 11.63
C VAL A 440 -3.07 -3.22 13.05
N THR A 441 -3.51 -2.10 13.61
CA THR A 441 -4.32 -2.11 14.82
C THR A 441 -5.80 -1.98 14.46
N TYR A 442 -6.66 -2.59 15.27
CA TYR A 442 -8.09 -2.44 15.12
C TYR A 442 -8.79 -2.67 16.45
N GLU A 443 -9.56 -1.69 16.92
CA GLU A 443 -10.29 -1.72 18.19
C GLU A 443 -9.38 -2.14 19.37
N GLY A 444 -8.13 -1.65 19.38
CA GLY A 444 -7.14 -1.90 20.43
C GLY A 444 -6.33 -3.21 20.28
N VAL A 445 -6.64 -4.06 19.30
CA VAL A 445 -5.90 -5.30 19.02
C VAL A 445 -4.84 -5.07 17.95
N TYR A 446 -3.62 -5.56 18.17
CA TYR A 446 -2.55 -5.61 17.19
C TYR A 446 -2.63 -6.89 16.37
N TYR A 447 -2.72 -6.73 15.05
CA TYR A 447 -2.66 -7.82 14.08
C TYR A 447 -1.32 -7.76 13.37
N MET A 448 -0.62 -8.90 13.29
CA MET A 448 0.68 -9.00 12.63
C MET A 448 0.69 -10.19 11.67
N SER A 449 0.88 -9.90 10.39
CA SER A 449 1.09 -10.87 9.32
C SER A 449 2.56 -11.24 9.30
N CYS A 450 2.89 -12.47 9.67
CA CYS A 450 4.26 -12.95 9.72
C CYS A 450 4.46 -14.09 8.72
N SER A 451 5.51 -13.99 7.89
CA SER A 451 5.87 -15.03 6.93
C SER A 451 6.62 -16.20 7.58
N SER A 452 6.61 -17.37 6.91
CA SER A 452 7.43 -18.56 7.21
C SER A 452 7.76 -18.80 8.70
N GLN A 453 6.75 -19.12 9.51
CA GLN A 453 6.91 -19.41 10.95
C GLN A 453 7.01 -20.91 11.24
N ALA A 454 6.42 -21.74 10.36
CA ALA A 454 6.52 -23.20 10.40
C ALA A 454 6.51 -23.75 8.97
N GLN A 455 7.66 -24.26 8.52
CA GLN A 455 7.90 -24.55 7.10
C GLN A 455 7.66 -23.26 6.29
N GLN A 456 6.92 -23.31 5.19
CA GLN A 456 6.61 -22.15 4.35
C GLN A 456 5.41 -21.32 4.83
N TRP A 457 4.62 -21.81 5.78
CA TRP A 457 3.36 -21.19 6.15
C TRP A 457 3.55 -19.97 7.06
N GLY A 458 2.79 -18.92 6.77
CA GLY A 458 2.69 -17.77 7.66
C GLY A 458 1.80 -18.03 8.88
N ARG A 459 1.81 -17.03 9.76
CA ARG A 459 0.90 -16.88 10.91
C ARG A 459 0.38 -15.45 10.97
N LEU A 460 -0.89 -15.32 11.33
CA LEU A 460 -1.47 -14.05 11.73
C LEU A 460 -1.51 -14.06 13.25
N TYR A 461 -0.71 -13.20 13.87
CA TYR A 461 -0.71 -13.00 15.30
C TYR A 461 -1.72 -11.92 15.65
N ARG A 462 -2.49 -12.14 16.71
CA ARG A 462 -3.36 -11.17 17.35
C ARG A 462 -2.81 -10.92 18.74
N ASN A 463 -2.74 -9.68 19.19
CA ASN A 463 -2.16 -9.35 20.48
C ASN A 463 -2.88 -8.15 21.12
N LEU A 464 -3.16 -8.26 22.42
CA LEU A 464 -3.40 -7.11 23.29
C LEU A 464 -2.11 -6.81 24.07
N PRO A 465 -1.74 -5.54 24.25
CA PRO A 465 -0.60 -5.17 25.08
C PRO A 465 -0.53 -5.97 26.39
N ASP A 466 0.68 -6.39 26.77
CA ASP A 466 0.97 -7.19 27.96
C ASP A 466 0.33 -8.58 28.00
N SER A 467 -0.20 -9.06 26.87
CA SER A 467 -0.82 -10.38 26.74
C SER A 467 -0.07 -11.26 25.72
N THR A 468 -0.24 -12.59 25.81
CA THR A 468 0.41 -13.53 24.87
C THR A 468 -0.36 -13.60 23.56
N SER A 469 0.33 -13.57 22.42
CA SER A 469 -0.34 -13.57 21.13
C SER A 469 -1.21 -14.81 20.89
N GLU A 470 -2.41 -14.55 20.40
CA GLU A 470 -3.30 -15.52 19.77
C GLU A 470 -2.80 -15.76 18.32
N ILE A 471 -2.89 -17.00 17.82
CA ILE A 471 -2.30 -17.39 16.54
C ILE A 471 -3.36 -17.97 15.61
N THR A 472 -3.41 -17.42 14.39
CA THR A 472 -4.29 -17.88 13.32
C THR A 472 -3.45 -18.43 12.16
N ALA A 473 -3.93 -19.51 11.53
CA ALA A 473 -3.29 -20.03 10.33
C ALA A 473 -3.33 -18.98 9.21
N TRP A 474 -2.21 -18.80 8.52
CA TRP A 474 -2.05 -17.80 7.46
C TRP A 474 -1.45 -18.45 6.20
N PRO A 475 -1.66 -17.85 5.00
CA PRO A 475 -1.24 -18.47 3.75
C PRO A 475 0.29 -18.55 3.63
N ASP A 476 0.76 -19.21 2.56
CA ASP A 476 2.16 -19.19 2.15
C ASP A 476 2.52 -17.84 1.51
N GLY A 477 3.64 -17.25 1.93
CA GLY A 477 4.14 -15.93 1.50
C GLY A 477 3.18 -14.75 1.76
N PRO A 478 2.58 -14.60 2.95
CA PRO A 478 1.68 -13.47 3.23
C PRO A 478 2.48 -12.17 3.40
N GLU A 479 1.90 -11.06 2.97
CA GLU A 479 2.51 -9.74 3.05
C GLU A 479 1.70 -8.81 3.96
N ASP A 480 1.48 -7.56 3.54
CA ASP A 480 0.81 -6.51 4.31
C ASP A 480 -0.63 -6.87 4.70
N LEU A 481 -1.23 -6.04 5.58
CA LEU A 481 -2.57 -6.22 6.11
C LEU A 481 -3.50 -5.05 5.77
N TYR A 482 -4.76 -5.38 5.47
CA TYR A 482 -5.84 -4.41 5.29
C TYR A 482 -7.08 -4.83 6.08
N VAL A 483 -7.69 -3.89 6.80
CA VAL A 483 -8.96 -4.11 7.50
C VAL A 483 -10.12 -3.50 6.72
N GLU A 484 -11.00 -4.37 6.26
CA GLU A 484 -12.27 -3.98 5.68
C GLU A 484 -13.35 -3.95 6.77
N ARG A 485 -13.73 -2.73 7.16
CA ARG A 485 -14.39 -2.50 8.45
C ARG A 485 -15.88 -2.81 8.45
N ASP A 486 -16.57 -2.61 7.33
CA ASP A 486 -17.99 -2.88 7.19
C ASP A 486 -18.29 -4.38 7.20
N LEU A 487 -17.41 -5.19 6.61
CA LEU A 487 -17.53 -6.66 6.62
C LEU A 487 -16.70 -7.35 7.71
N LYS A 488 -15.91 -6.58 8.48
CA LYS A 488 -14.98 -7.10 9.51
C LYS A 488 -14.09 -8.20 8.95
N LEU A 489 -13.48 -7.94 7.80
CA LEU A 489 -12.50 -8.84 7.16
C LEU A 489 -11.10 -8.28 7.34
N ILE A 490 -10.14 -9.18 7.58
CA ILE A 490 -8.71 -8.86 7.50
C ILE A 490 -8.10 -9.54 6.28
N TRP A 491 -7.47 -8.74 5.44
CA TRP A 491 -6.95 -9.13 4.13
C TRP A 491 -5.43 -9.15 4.11
N THR A 492 -4.87 -10.03 3.28
CA THR A 492 -3.46 -10.00 2.87
C THR A 492 -3.30 -10.33 1.38
N ALA A 493 -2.18 -9.92 0.80
CA ALA A 493 -1.70 -10.40 -0.48
C ALA A 493 -0.59 -11.44 -0.26
N ALA A 494 -0.59 -12.52 -1.05
CA ALA A 494 0.46 -13.54 -1.02
C ALA A 494 1.41 -13.42 -2.21
N GLU A 495 2.73 -13.46 -1.97
CA GLU A 495 3.73 -12.98 -2.94
C GLU A 495 4.33 -14.03 -3.90
N HIS A 496 4.31 -15.31 -3.52
CA HIS A 496 5.08 -16.31 -4.25
C HIS A 496 4.46 -16.68 -5.61
N PRO A 497 5.25 -16.67 -6.70
CA PRO A 497 4.79 -17.12 -8.02
C PRO A 497 4.07 -18.47 -7.96
N ASP A 498 3.03 -18.61 -8.78
CA ASP A 498 2.11 -19.77 -8.86
C ASP A 498 1.28 -20.05 -7.59
N LYS A 499 1.51 -19.31 -6.51
CA LYS A 499 0.83 -19.47 -5.22
C LYS A 499 0.10 -18.22 -4.76
N ARG A 500 0.18 -17.13 -5.54
CA ARG A 500 -0.40 -15.82 -5.22
C ARG A 500 -1.91 -15.89 -5.07
N VAL A 501 -2.37 -15.38 -3.95
CA VAL A 501 -3.78 -15.15 -3.62
C VAL A 501 -3.90 -13.79 -2.97
N THR A 502 -5.06 -13.17 -3.12
CA THR A 502 -5.50 -12.09 -2.24
C THR A 502 -6.64 -12.67 -1.42
N LEU A 503 -6.44 -12.73 -0.11
CA LEU A 503 -7.23 -13.52 0.82
C LEU A 503 -7.71 -12.64 1.96
N GLY A 504 -9.01 -12.70 2.24
CA GLY A 504 -9.63 -12.13 3.43
C GLY A 504 -10.23 -13.23 4.31
N ILE A 505 -10.09 -13.09 5.63
CA ILE A 505 -10.82 -13.92 6.60
C ILE A 505 -11.64 -13.00 7.53
N PRO A 506 -12.74 -13.49 8.13
CA PRO A 506 -13.39 -12.79 9.22
C PRO A 506 -12.39 -12.47 10.32
N MET A 507 -12.42 -11.23 10.80
CA MET A 507 -11.65 -10.83 11.96
C MET A 507 -12.08 -11.69 13.14
N GLN A 508 -11.09 -12.22 13.85
CA GLN A 508 -11.29 -13.03 15.03
C GLN A 508 -11.01 -12.15 16.23
N GLY A 509 -11.88 -12.17 17.24
CA GLY A 509 -11.64 -11.48 18.50
C GLY A 509 -10.33 -11.93 19.15
N TYR A 510 -9.78 -11.11 20.03
CA TYR A 510 -8.65 -11.52 20.88
C TYR A 510 -9.15 -12.32 22.08
#